data_AF-A0A9P4Y090-F1
#
_entry.id   AF-A0A9P4Y090-F1
#
_cell.length_a   1.000
_cell.length_b   1.000
_cell.length_c   1.000
_cell.angle_alpha   90.00
_cell.angle_beta   90.00
_cell.angle_gamma   90.00
#
_symmetry.space_group_name_H-M   'P 1'
#
loop_
_entity.id
_entity.type
_entity.pdbx_description
1 polymer ?
#
loop_
_entity_poly.entity_id
_entity_poly.type
_entity_poly.pdbx_seq_one_letter_code
_entity_poly.pdbx_strand_id
1 'polypeptide(L)'
;MQLPTSFLAAAVMLGFTSMTDAVCSGNVYAIGTPQVLSTGNTQWNIYDTSCNVYQSYQQSSAVSVCDSAAFYCTFGTTLIDQYDDPKSGWAYNCSADATSETCGTDTIIDCCFPFWGQIPNANPEES
;
A
#
# COMPACT_ATOMS: atom_id res chain seq x y z
N MET A 1 -44.69 -44.80 4.55
CA MET A 1 -43.26 -44.48 4.68
C MET A 1 -42.84 -43.80 3.38
N GLN A 2 -42.57 -42.49 3.41
CA GLN A 2 -42.02 -41.77 2.26
C GLN A 2 -41.21 -40.59 2.80
N LEU A 3 -39.90 -40.63 2.56
CA LEU A 3 -38.93 -39.64 3.03
C LEU A 3 -39.10 -38.31 2.27
N PRO A 4 -38.95 -37.15 2.92
CA PRO A 4 -38.78 -35.88 2.23
C PRO A 4 -37.33 -35.75 1.74
N THR A 5 -37.18 -35.57 0.43
CA THR A 5 -35.90 -35.35 -0.26
C THR A 5 -35.40 -33.94 0.02
N SER A 6 -34.40 -33.83 0.89
CA SER A 6 -33.63 -32.61 1.13
C SER A 6 -32.79 -32.25 -0.09
N PHE A 7 -33.06 -31.09 -0.71
CA PHE A 7 -32.13 -30.49 -1.67
C PHE A 7 -31.16 -29.59 -0.90
N LEU A 8 -30.00 -30.14 -0.55
CA LEU A 8 -28.83 -29.37 -0.13
C LEU A 8 -28.25 -28.65 -1.36
N ALA A 9 -28.57 -27.37 -1.53
CA ALA A 9 -27.89 -26.50 -2.49
C ALA A 9 -26.53 -26.08 -1.89
N ALA A 10 -25.47 -26.79 -2.27
CA ALA A 10 -24.10 -26.38 -1.98
C ALA A 10 -23.73 -25.20 -2.89
N ALA A 11 -23.79 -23.98 -2.37
CA ALA A 11 -23.23 -22.81 -3.02
C ALA A 11 -21.70 -22.89 -2.96
N VAL A 12 -21.07 -23.29 -4.06
CA VAL A 12 -19.62 -23.18 -4.26
C VAL A 12 -19.30 -21.68 -4.39
N MET A 13 -18.85 -21.07 -3.31
CA MET A 13 -18.18 -19.76 -3.38
C MET A 13 -16.81 -19.98 -4.01
N LEU A 14 -16.71 -19.72 -5.31
CA LEU A 14 -15.44 -19.57 -6.00
C LEU A 14 -14.78 -18.29 -5.44
N GLY A 15 -13.95 -18.47 -4.42
CA GLY A 15 -13.04 -17.43 -3.97
C GLY A 15 -12.07 -17.14 -5.11
N PHE A 16 -12.29 -16.04 -5.81
CA PHE A 16 -11.26 -15.43 -6.64
C PHE A 16 -10.15 -14.98 -5.68
N THR A 17 -9.18 -15.85 -5.42
CA THR A 17 -7.90 -15.43 -4.89
C THR A 17 -7.25 -14.65 -6.03
N SER A 18 -7.47 -13.34 -6.05
CA SER A 18 -6.60 -12.43 -6.78
C SER A 18 -5.19 -12.79 -6.35
N MET A 19 -4.41 -13.33 -7.27
CA MET A 19 -2.97 -13.47 -7.08
C MET A 19 -2.49 -12.04 -6.92
N THR A 20 -2.28 -11.60 -5.68
CA THR A 20 -1.72 -10.28 -5.44
C THR A 20 -0.26 -10.41 -5.82
N ASP A 21 0.11 -9.79 -6.94
CA ASP A 21 1.51 -9.59 -7.26
C ASP A 21 2.11 -8.81 -6.08
N ALA A 22 3.17 -9.36 -5.51
CA ALA A 22 3.85 -8.68 -4.43
C ALA A 22 4.39 -7.35 -4.97
N VAL A 23 4.10 -6.25 -4.29
CA VAL A 23 4.57 -4.91 -4.68
C VAL A 23 5.71 -4.48 -3.79
N CYS A 24 6.56 -3.60 -4.32
CA CYS A 24 7.70 -3.04 -3.63
C CYS A 24 8.58 -4.14 -3.03
N SER A 25 8.93 -5.16 -3.82
CA SER A 25 9.71 -6.31 -3.33
C SER A 25 10.97 -5.86 -2.56
N GLY A 26 11.14 -6.37 -1.34
CA GLY A 26 12.22 -5.98 -0.43
C GLY A 26 11.94 -4.76 0.47
N ASN A 27 10.79 -4.10 0.30
CA ASN A 27 10.32 -3.00 1.16
C ASN A 27 9.29 -3.49 2.18
N VAL A 28 8.79 -2.58 3.02
CA VAL A 28 7.79 -2.89 4.06
C VAL A 28 6.41 -2.42 3.66
N TYR A 29 6.32 -1.22 3.09
CA TYR A 29 5.06 -0.62 2.67
C TYR A 29 5.13 -0.10 1.25
N ALA A 30 3.96 0.03 0.64
CA ALA A 30 3.75 0.67 -0.65
C ALA A 30 2.68 1.75 -0.50
N ILE A 31 2.87 2.91 -1.12
CA ILE A 31 1.90 4.01 -1.11
C ILE A 31 1.23 4.04 -2.48
N GLY A 32 -0.11 3.97 -2.48
CA GLY A 32 -0.93 4.09 -3.68
C GLY A 32 -1.14 5.53 -4.14
N THR A 33 -1.71 5.66 -5.33
CA THR A 33 -1.96 6.96 -5.93
C THR A 33 -3.01 7.73 -5.12
N PRO A 34 -2.83 9.04 -4.86
CA PRO A 34 -3.83 9.84 -4.16
C PRO A 34 -5.17 9.85 -4.89
N GLN A 35 -6.25 9.63 -4.14
CA GLN A 35 -7.62 9.69 -4.63
C GLN A 35 -8.36 10.87 -3.99
N VAL A 36 -8.86 11.79 -4.80
CA VAL A 36 -9.71 12.88 -4.32
C VAL A 36 -11.12 12.34 -4.10
N LEU A 37 -11.58 12.39 -2.85
CA LEU A 37 -12.90 11.99 -2.43
C LEU A 37 -13.92 13.11 -2.68
N SER A 38 -15.19 12.74 -2.85
CA SER A 38 -16.30 13.69 -3.01
C SER A 38 -16.52 14.61 -1.81
N THR A 39 -15.96 14.25 -0.65
CA THR A 39 -15.96 15.05 0.58
C THR A 39 -14.97 16.21 0.56
N GLY A 40 -14.13 16.33 -0.46
CA GLY A 40 -13.07 17.34 -0.53
C GLY A 40 -11.79 16.95 0.20
N ASN A 41 -11.65 15.69 0.57
CA ASN A 41 -10.42 15.11 1.12
C ASN A 41 -9.64 14.36 0.05
N THR A 42 -8.32 14.28 0.20
CA THR A 42 -7.48 13.35 -0.54
C THR A 42 -7.16 12.15 0.33
N GLN A 43 -7.25 10.96 -0.24
CA GLN A 43 -6.94 9.68 0.40
C GLN A 43 -5.69 9.05 -0.23
N TRP A 44 -4.79 8.56 0.61
CA TRP A 44 -3.69 7.68 0.22
C TRP A 44 -3.91 6.34 0.90
N ASN A 45 -3.79 5.26 0.12
CA ASN A 45 -3.74 3.92 0.69
C ASN A 45 -2.29 3.51 0.87
N ILE A 46 -1.98 3.04 2.07
CA ILE A 46 -0.73 2.40 2.42
C ILE A 46 -1.01 0.91 2.42
N TYR A 47 -0.30 0.18 1.58
CA TYR A 47 -0.39 -1.25 1.42
C TYR A 47 0.79 -1.94 2.10
N ASP A 48 0.56 -3.16 2.57
CA ASP A 48 1.67 -4.10 2.74
C ASP A 48 2.14 -4.62 1.37
N THR A 49 3.26 -5.33 1.36
CA THR A 49 3.83 -5.91 0.12
C THR A 49 2.95 -6.99 -0.51
N SER A 50 1.91 -7.47 0.17
CA SER A 50 0.93 -8.44 -0.35
C SER A 50 -0.33 -7.75 -0.91
N CYS A 51 -0.28 -6.44 -1.12
CA CYS A 51 -1.40 -5.60 -1.58
C CYS A 51 -2.62 -5.56 -0.64
N ASN A 52 -2.45 -5.87 0.64
CA ASN A 52 -3.50 -5.59 1.62
C ASN A 52 -3.38 -4.15 2.08
N VAL A 53 -4.52 -3.46 2.16
CA VAL A 53 -4.56 -2.10 2.72
C VAL A 53 -4.19 -2.18 4.20
N TYR A 54 -2.99 -1.72 4.54
CA TYR A 54 -2.52 -1.57 5.92
C TYR A 54 -3.19 -0.37 6.59
N GLN A 55 -3.29 0.74 5.87
CA GLN A 55 -3.93 1.97 6.34
C GLN A 55 -4.46 2.80 5.16
N SER A 56 -5.57 3.50 5.37
CA SER A 56 -5.98 4.61 4.51
C SER A 56 -5.78 5.92 5.25
N TYR A 57 -4.87 6.75 4.77
CA TYR A 57 -4.66 8.10 5.28
C TYR A 57 -5.54 9.07 4.50
N GLN A 58 -6.25 9.96 5.20
CA GLN A 58 -7.08 10.98 4.57
C GLN A 58 -6.76 12.34 5.16
N GLN A 59 -6.71 13.36 4.31
CA GLN A 59 -6.59 14.75 4.75
C GLN A 59 -7.39 15.67 3.84
N SER A 60 -7.65 16.90 4.29
CA SER A 60 -8.27 17.93 3.45
C SER A 60 -7.44 18.19 2.18
N SER A 61 -8.07 18.20 1.01
CA SER A 61 -7.38 18.51 -0.26
C SER A 61 -6.89 19.97 -0.34
N ALA A 62 -7.27 20.82 0.63
CA ALA A 62 -6.75 22.18 0.74
C ALA A 62 -5.36 22.26 1.40
N VAL A 63 -4.84 21.14 1.92
CA VAL A 63 -3.59 21.04 2.67
C VAL A 63 -2.61 20.15 1.90
N SER A 64 -1.32 20.51 1.90
CA SER A 64 -0.29 19.70 1.24
C SER A 64 -0.08 18.37 1.96
N VAL A 65 0.27 17.31 1.23
CA VAL A 65 0.64 16.00 1.83
C VAL A 65 1.82 16.14 2.79
N CYS A 66 2.69 17.13 2.55
CA CYS A 66 3.87 17.43 3.35
C CYS A 66 3.57 18.15 4.67
N ASP A 67 2.36 18.70 4.81
CA ASP A 67 1.89 19.32 6.06
C ASP A 67 1.16 18.28 6.95
N SER A 68 1.11 17.03 6.50
CA SER A 68 0.53 15.92 7.24
C SER A 68 1.46 15.46 8.35
N ALA A 69 0.90 14.81 9.37
CA ALA A 69 1.70 14.14 10.40
C ALA A 69 2.23 12.76 9.93
N ALA A 70 1.78 12.26 8.77
CA ALA A 70 2.08 10.92 8.30
C ALA A 70 3.15 10.90 7.20
N PHE A 71 3.27 11.97 6.41
CA PHE A 71 4.18 12.04 5.27
C PHE A 71 5.09 13.25 5.38
N TYR A 72 6.38 13.01 5.21
CA TYR A 72 7.39 14.04 5.04
C TYR A 72 7.85 14.04 3.60
N CYS A 73 7.97 15.23 3.02
CA CYS A 73 8.36 15.38 1.63
C CYS A 73 9.82 15.81 1.47
N THR A 74 10.38 15.51 0.30
CA THR A 74 11.65 16.10 -0.12
C THR A 74 11.53 17.62 -0.13
N PHE A 75 12.52 18.30 0.48
CA PHE A 75 12.49 19.76 0.66
C PHE A 75 12.21 20.52 -0.64
N GLY A 76 11.19 21.38 -0.61
CA GLY A 76 10.79 22.19 -1.76
C GLY A 76 9.96 21.44 -2.82
N THR A 77 9.52 20.22 -2.54
CA THR A 77 8.68 19.42 -3.44
C THR A 77 7.42 18.90 -2.74
N THR A 78 6.54 18.24 -3.49
CA THR A 78 5.39 17.48 -2.96
C THR A 78 5.62 15.97 -3.03
N LEU A 79 6.87 15.54 -3.26
CA LEU A 79 7.24 14.13 -3.36
C LEU A 79 7.48 13.58 -1.96
N ILE A 80 6.83 12.46 -1.64
CA ILE A 80 6.95 11.79 -0.35
C ILE A 80 8.37 11.22 -0.26
N ASP A 81 9.07 11.59 0.81
CA ASP A 81 10.42 11.11 1.14
C ASP A 81 10.38 10.15 2.33
N GLN A 82 9.48 10.37 3.28
CA GLN A 82 9.29 9.49 4.43
C GLN A 82 7.81 9.33 4.79
N TYR A 83 7.50 8.16 5.33
CA TYR A 83 6.22 7.82 5.93
C TYR A 83 6.44 7.50 7.41
N ASP A 84 5.78 8.27 8.28
CA ASP A 84 5.72 8.00 9.72
C ASP A 84 4.43 7.23 10.01
N ASP A 85 4.56 5.96 10.37
CA ASP A 85 3.42 5.09 10.64
C ASP A 85 2.82 5.41 12.01
N PRO A 86 1.62 6.02 12.08
CA PRO A 86 1.01 6.40 13.35
C PRO A 86 0.57 5.20 14.20
N LYS A 87 0.43 3.99 13.61
CA LYS A 87 0.05 2.79 14.35
C LYS A 87 1.25 2.19 15.08
N SER A 88 2.39 2.14 14.42
CA SER A 88 3.59 1.49 14.95
C SER A 88 4.61 2.45 15.57
N GLY A 89 4.53 3.75 15.22
CA GLY A 89 5.44 4.79 15.67
C GLY A 89 6.82 4.74 14.99
N TRP A 90 6.94 4.02 13.87
CA TRP A 90 8.16 3.92 13.10
C TRP A 90 8.12 4.80 11.86
N ALA A 91 9.26 5.40 11.55
CA ALA A 91 9.48 6.11 10.30
C ALA A 91 10.16 5.20 9.25
N TYR A 92 9.70 5.34 8.01
CA TYR A 92 10.18 4.62 6.84
C TYR A 92 10.62 5.64 5.79
N ASN A 93 11.75 5.38 5.13
CA ASN A 93 12.16 6.15 3.96
C ASN A 93 11.39 5.61 2.76
N CYS A 94 10.87 6.49 1.92
CA CYS A 94 10.12 6.16 0.74
C CYS A 94 10.88 6.62 -0.50
N SER A 95 10.79 5.83 -1.56
CA SER A 95 11.32 6.17 -2.87
C SER A 95 10.27 5.90 -3.93
N ALA A 96 10.20 6.79 -4.92
CA ALA A 96 9.30 6.64 -6.05
C ALA A 96 9.44 5.24 -6.67
N ASP A 97 8.31 4.60 -6.92
CA ASP A 97 8.27 3.33 -7.62
C ASP A 97 8.73 3.52 -9.08
N ALA A 98 9.81 2.84 -9.44
CA ALA A 98 10.37 2.86 -10.80
C ALA A 98 9.72 1.82 -11.72
N THR A 99 8.91 0.93 -11.17
CA THR A 99 8.38 -0.25 -11.87
C THR A 99 6.90 -0.15 -12.23
N SER A 100 6.19 0.88 -11.74
CA SER A 100 4.76 1.11 -11.98
C SER A 100 3.90 -0.09 -11.56
N GLU A 101 4.22 -0.64 -10.40
CA GLU A 101 3.51 -1.73 -9.75
C GLU A 101 2.07 -1.32 -9.41
N THR A 102 1.17 -2.31 -9.28
CA THR A 102 -0.23 -2.05 -8.99
C THR A 102 -0.79 -3.02 -7.95
N CYS A 103 -1.63 -2.49 -7.07
CA CYS A 103 -2.47 -3.27 -6.17
C CYS A 103 -3.92 -3.20 -6.65
N GLY A 104 -4.32 -4.15 -7.49
CA GLY A 104 -5.63 -4.17 -8.13
C GLY A 104 -5.77 -3.04 -9.15
N THR A 105 -6.54 -2.01 -8.82
CA THR A 105 -6.72 -0.83 -9.69
C THR A 105 -5.91 0.38 -9.22
N ASP A 106 -5.20 0.27 -8.10
CA ASP A 106 -4.39 1.36 -7.55
C ASP A 106 -2.94 1.20 -7.99
N THR A 107 -2.39 2.26 -8.58
CA THR A 107 -0.97 2.30 -8.96
C THR A 107 -0.13 2.73 -7.78
N ILE A 108 0.94 1.99 -7.52
CA ILE A 108 1.90 2.33 -6.48
C ILE A 108 2.75 3.50 -6.98
N ILE A 109 2.89 4.52 -6.13
CA ILE A 109 3.69 5.71 -6.41
C ILE A 109 5.02 5.70 -5.66
N ASP A 110 5.06 5.11 -4.46
CA ASP A 110 6.24 5.07 -3.61
C ASP A 110 6.34 3.74 -2.87
N CYS A 111 7.58 3.26 -2.69
CA CYS A 111 7.93 2.09 -1.91
C CYS A 111 8.72 2.52 -0.67
N CYS A 112 8.31 2.05 0.52
CA CYS A 112 8.87 2.49 1.79
C CYS A 112 9.62 1.37 2.53
N PHE A 113 10.87 1.63 2.88
CA PHE A 113 11.78 0.73 3.59
C PHE A 113 12.17 1.31 4.96
N PRO A 114 12.53 0.45 5.93
CA PRO A 114 12.89 0.90 7.26
C PRO A 114 14.13 1.78 7.20
N PHE A 115 14.18 2.82 8.05
CA PHE A 115 15.30 3.76 8.13
C PHE A 115 16.66 3.09 8.36
N TRP A 116 16.67 1.88 8.95
CA TRP A 116 17.86 1.08 9.24
C TRP A 116 18.33 0.18 8.10
N GLY A 117 17.72 0.26 6.91
CA GLY A 117 18.05 -0.67 5.82
C GLY A 117 17.73 -0.15 4.42
N GLN A 118 18.64 0.63 3.84
CA GLN A 118 19.13 0.21 2.54
C GLN A 118 20.08 -0.97 2.80
N ILE A 119 19.63 -2.21 2.60
CA ILE A 119 20.56 -3.19 2.04
C ILE A 119 20.43 -2.98 0.53
N PRO A 120 21.31 -2.19 -0.12
CA PRO A 120 21.36 -2.22 -1.57
C PRO A 120 21.65 -3.68 -1.92
N ASN A 121 20.77 -4.30 -2.70
CA ASN A 121 20.97 -5.56 -3.39
C ASN A 121 22.20 -6.35 -2.88
N ALA A 122 22.00 -7.25 -1.91
CA ALA A 122 22.94 -8.35 -1.76
C ALA A 122 22.86 -9.18 -3.04
N ASN A 123 23.59 -8.73 -4.05
CA ASN A 123 23.86 -9.46 -5.26
C ASN A 123 24.52 -10.78 -4.80
N PRO A 124 23.93 -11.97 -5.04
CA PRO A 124 24.54 -13.23 -4.59
C PRO A 124 25.81 -13.62 -5.36
N GLU A 125 26.35 -12.78 -6.24
CA GLU A 125 27.27 -13.20 -7.30
C GLU A 125 28.65 -12.53 -7.30
N GLU A 126 29.15 -11.98 -6.21
CA GLU A 126 30.60 -11.74 -6.11
C GLU A 126 31.19 -12.41 -4.87
N SER A 127 31.67 -13.64 -5.13
CA SER A 127 32.52 -14.49 -4.29
C SER A 127 33.99 -14.16 -4.50
#